data_AF-A0A3C1YV96-F1
#
_entry.id   AF-A0A3C1YV96-F1
#
_cell.length_a   1.000
_cell.length_b   1.000
_cell.length_c   1.000
_cell.angle_alpha   90.00
_cell.angle_beta   90.00
_cell.angle_gamma   90.00
#
_symmetry.space_group_name_H-M   'P 1'
#
loop_
_entity.id
_entity.type
_entity.pdbx_description
1 polymer ?
#
loop_
_entity_poly.entity_id
_entity_poly.type
_entity_poly.pdbx_seq_one_letter_code
_entity_poly.pdbx_strand_id
1 'polypeptide(L)'
;MQNRRTADYYAVLELGSDATDIEIKRAWHEQMQVWHPDRFVHSPTLHRKAETRTQLINQAYQTLSDPTSRARYDAERHHPSAAPPPPRHSPAARPQPAVRPRQELRGPQTMLNVTRFSHPKIMVPAIHLLVDVHETQPYDFKGLIRIAGTRTQALPAGDYAIAEAPEIFRVERRRAEEFNTIFSNPSDNRPQFLRELEPLCAIPHRFLVIEGAIQVNRGGGRLGQYHRNGLIDFLDSVTARFGIQIVHAESRDDAEERVANLAAIHYAYYLAEQQGLGRCLTENDA
;
A
#
# COMPACT_ATOMS: atom_id res chain seq x y z
N MET A 1 -30.30 -3.85 25.83
CA MET A 1 -29.30 -4.74 26.46
C MET A 1 -27.92 -4.29 26.01
N GLN A 2 -27.08 -3.88 26.96
CA GLN A 2 -25.75 -3.29 26.73
C GLN A 2 -24.78 -4.37 26.23
N ASN A 3 -24.36 -4.28 24.97
CA ASN A 3 -23.28 -5.11 24.44
C ASN A 3 -21.95 -4.50 24.94
N ARG A 4 -21.47 -5.00 26.07
CA ARG A 4 -20.18 -4.60 26.68
C ARG A 4 -19.09 -5.00 25.68
N ARG A 5 -18.60 -4.03 24.89
CA ARG A 5 -17.36 -4.15 24.11
C ARG A 5 -16.21 -4.29 25.11
N THR A 6 -16.02 -5.49 25.64
CA THR A 6 -14.83 -5.85 26.40
C THR A 6 -13.66 -5.68 25.45
N ALA A 7 -12.76 -4.75 25.77
CA ALA A 7 -11.59 -4.48 24.95
C ALA A 7 -10.78 -5.78 24.84
N ASP A 8 -10.61 -6.29 23.62
CA ASP A 8 -9.83 -7.49 23.39
C ASP A 8 -8.37 -7.20 23.77
N TYR A 9 -7.82 -7.90 24.76
CA TYR A 9 -6.46 -7.67 25.25
C TYR A 9 -5.40 -7.90 24.17
N TYR A 10 -5.63 -8.80 23.22
CA TYR A 10 -4.77 -8.96 22.05
C TYR A 10 -4.79 -7.70 21.19
N ALA A 11 -5.98 -7.12 20.97
CA ALA A 11 -6.12 -5.87 20.22
C ALA A 11 -5.55 -4.65 20.99
N VAL A 12 -5.56 -4.66 22.33
CA VAL A 12 -4.93 -3.60 23.14
C VAL A 12 -3.41 -3.60 22.97
N LEU A 13 -2.81 -4.79 22.83
CA LEU A 13 -1.37 -4.96 22.52
C LEU A 13 -1.07 -4.99 21.02
N GLU A 14 -2.07 -4.81 20.15
CA GLU A 14 -1.92 -4.87 18.68
C GLU A 14 -1.36 -6.20 18.16
N LEU A 15 -1.77 -7.31 18.78
CA LEU A 15 -1.33 -8.67 18.46
C LEU A 15 -2.49 -9.57 17.96
N GLY A 16 -2.13 -10.63 17.23
CA GLY A 16 -3.03 -11.75 16.95
C GLY A 16 -3.21 -12.66 18.17
N SER A 17 -4.29 -13.44 18.21
CA SER A 17 -4.53 -14.38 19.33
C SER A 17 -3.55 -15.56 19.38
N ASP A 18 -2.84 -15.78 18.28
CA ASP A 18 -1.74 -16.73 18.12
C ASP A 18 -0.39 -16.19 18.60
N ALA A 19 -0.31 -14.95 19.08
CA ALA A 19 0.94 -14.33 19.51
C ALA A 19 1.66 -15.10 20.62
N THR A 20 2.97 -15.18 20.50
CA THR A 20 3.87 -15.84 21.46
C THR A 20 4.13 -14.93 22.68
N ASP A 21 4.59 -15.52 23.79
CA ASP A 21 4.89 -14.76 25.01
C ASP A 21 5.99 -13.70 24.79
N ILE A 22 6.92 -13.98 23.88
CA ILE A 22 7.98 -13.06 23.46
C ILE A 22 7.37 -11.84 22.76
N GLU A 23 6.40 -12.07 21.87
CA GLU A 23 5.71 -11.00 21.14
C GLU A 23 4.82 -10.17 22.06
N ILE A 24 4.13 -10.81 23.01
CA ILE A 24 3.33 -10.15 24.05
C ILE A 24 4.18 -9.20 24.89
N LYS A 25 5.37 -9.65 25.32
CA LYS A 25 6.30 -8.83 26.08
C LYS A 25 6.90 -7.69 25.24
N ARG A 26 7.25 -7.95 23.99
CA ARG A 26 7.77 -6.94 23.06
C ARG A 26 6.73 -5.84 22.81
N ALA A 27 5.50 -6.23 22.50
CA ALA A 27 4.40 -5.30 22.25
C ALA A 27 4.07 -4.46 23.49
N TRP A 28 4.13 -5.03 24.69
CA TRP A 28 3.96 -4.27 25.93
C TRP A 28 5.03 -3.18 26.10
N HIS A 29 6.31 -3.49 25.85
CA HIS A 29 7.38 -2.49 25.89
C HIS A 29 7.18 -1.36 24.86
N GLU A 30 6.84 -1.71 23.62
CA GLU A 30 6.60 -0.74 22.54
C GLU A 30 5.42 0.19 22.88
N GLN A 31 4.31 -0.38 23.38
CA GLN A 31 3.14 0.38 23.78
C GLN A 31 3.39 1.28 25.00
N MET A 32 4.20 0.82 25.97
CA MET A 32 4.61 1.65 27.12
C MET A 32 5.50 2.81 26.70
N GLN A 33 6.41 2.61 25.74
CA GLN A 33 7.21 3.72 25.23
C GLN A 33 6.32 4.79 24.59
N VAL A 34 5.27 4.41 23.86
CA VAL A 34 4.35 5.34 23.19
C VAL A 34 3.42 6.05 24.18
N TRP A 35 2.85 5.33 25.14
CA TRP A 35 1.75 5.82 25.99
C TRP A 35 2.14 6.22 27.41
N HIS A 36 3.43 6.27 27.74
CA HIS A 36 3.86 6.69 29.08
C HIS A 36 3.35 8.10 29.42
N PRO A 37 2.67 8.30 30.57
CA PRO A 37 2.08 9.59 30.93
C PRO A 37 3.11 10.73 31.03
N ASP A 38 4.37 10.42 31.35
CA ASP A 38 5.49 11.38 31.39
C ASP A 38 5.80 12.02 30.03
N ARG A 39 5.41 11.41 28.92
CA ARG A 39 5.56 12.03 27.59
C ARG A 39 4.57 13.17 27.37
N PHE A 40 3.53 13.25 28.19
CA PHE A 40 2.37 14.13 27.96
C PHE A 40 2.11 15.10 29.11
N VAL A 41 3.05 15.29 30.03
CA VAL A 41 2.90 16.19 31.20
C VAL A 41 2.59 17.63 30.81
N HIS A 42 3.06 18.06 29.63
CA HIS A 42 2.81 19.39 29.07
C HIS A 42 1.35 19.60 28.57
N SER A 43 0.52 18.55 28.55
CA SER A 43 -0.89 18.64 28.16
C SER A 43 -1.78 17.81 29.09
N PRO A 44 -2.52 18.45 30.02
CA PRO A 44 -3.36 17.74 31.00
C PRO A 44 -4.40 16.80 30.38
N THR A 45 -4.86 17.09 29.17
CA THR A 45 -5.84 16.27 28.45
C THR A 45 -5.22 15.04 27.82
N LEU A 46 -4.00 15.14 27.29
CA LEU A 46 -3.25 14.00 26.74
C LEU A 46 -2.70 13.12 27.86
N HIS A 47 -2.27 13.72 28.98
CA HIS A 47 -1.82 13.02 30.16
C HIS A 47 -2.89 12.05 30.70
N ARG A 48 -4.13 12.51 30.92
CA ARG A 48 -5.24 11.63 31.36
C ARG A 48 -5.53 10.50 30.37
N LYS A 49 -5.39 10.76 29.07
CA LYS A 49 -5.58 9.73 28.03
C LYS A 49 -4.47 8.69 28.06
N ALA A 50 -3.24 9.13 28.23
CA ALA A 50 -2.07 8.28 28.38
C ALA A 50 -2.15 7.42 29.65
N GLU A 51 -2.61 7.97 30.77
CA GLU A 51 -2.89 7.20 32.00
C GLU A 51 -3.94 6.11 31.75
N THR A 52 -5.09 6.46 31.16
CA THR A 52 -6.16 5.50 30.88
C THR A 52 -5.69 4.40 29.93
N ARG A 53 -4.91 4.75 28.91
CA ARG A 53 -4.40 3.79 27.91
C ARG A 53 -3.34 2.88 28.52
N THR A 54 -2.42 3.43 29.30
CA THR A 54 -1.38 2.69 30.02
C THR A 54 -1.97 1.69 31.02
N GLN A 55 -3.05 2.06 31.72
CA GLN A 55 -3.79 1.11 32.57
C GLN A 55 -4.32 -0.09 31.79
N LEU A 56 -4.94 0.15 30.62
CA LEU A 56 -5.44 -0.93 29.76
C LEU A 56 -4.32 -1.81 29.20
N ILE A 57 -3.20 -1.21 28.77
CA ILE A 57 -2.03 -1.95 28.27
C ILE A 57 -1.43 -2.84 29.37
N ASN A 58 -1.31 -2.33 30.59
CA ASN A 58 -0.82 -3.10 31.73
C ASN A 58 -1.79 -4.23 32.10
N GLN A 59 -3.10 -3.99 32.06
CA GLN A 59 -4.11 -5.02 32.31
C GLN A 59 -4.09 -6.12 31.24
N ALA A 60 -3.91 -5.74 29.96
CA ALA A 60 -3.78 -6.68 28.86
C ALA A 60 -2.51 -7.54 29.02
N TYR A 61 -1.37 -6.91 29.29
CA TYR A 61 -0.11 -7.62 29.53
C TYR A 61 -0.22 -8.57 30.73
N GLN A 62 -0.73 -8.12 31.88
CA GLN A 62 -0.90 -8.97 33.06
C GLN A 62 -1.76 -10.22 32.79
N THR A 63 -2.81 -10.07 31.98
CA THR A 63 -3.70 -11.19 31.64
C THR A 63 -3.05 -12.14 30.63
N LEU A 64 -2.36 -11.61 29.62
CA LEU A 64 -1.81 -12.40 28.52
C LEU A 64 -0.41 -12.96 28.80
N SER A 65 0.36 -12.36 29.70
CA SER A 65 1.72 -12.80 30.05
C SER A 65 1.75 -14.03 30.95
N ASP A 66 0.67 -14.29 31.70
CA ASP A 66 0.53 -15.48 32.53
C ASP A 66 -0.26 -16.56 31.77
N PRO A 67 0.32 -17.76 31.52
CA PRO A 67 -0.35 -18.81 30.76
C PRO A 67 -1.71 -19.24 31.33
N THR A 68 -1.87 -19.21 32.65
CA THR A 68 -3.13 -19.60 33.32
C THR A 68 -4.23 -18.57 33.09
N SER A 69 -3.88 -17.29 33.25
CA SER A 69 -4.78 -16.15 33.03
C SER A 69 -5.14 -16.01 31.55
N ARG A 70 -4.17 -16.22 30.66
CA ARG A 70 -4.37 -16.25 29.20
C ARG A 70 -5.34 -17.36 28.79
N ALA A 71 -5.15 -18.59 29.28
CA ALA A 71 -6.03 -19.71 28.96
C ALA A 71 -7.49 -19.48 29.42
N ARG A 72 -7.68 -18.86 30.59
CA ARG A 72 -9.03 -18.48 31.08
C ARG A 72 -9.66 -17.41 30.20
N TYR A 73 -8.90 -16.37 29.86
CA TYR A 73 -9.34 -15.31 28.96
C TYR A 73 -9.72 -15.86 27.57
N ASP A 74 -8.92 -16.76 27.02
CA ASP A 74 -9.19 -17.42 25.75
C ASP A 74 -10.43 -18.33 25.84
N ALA A 75 -10.61 -19.08 26.92
CA ALA A 75 -11.81 -19.90 27.12
C ALA A 75 -13.08 -19.04 27.17
N GLU A 76 -13.06 -17.92 27.89
CA GLU A 76 -14.17 -16.95 27.96
C GLU A 76 -14.48 -16.33 26.58
N ARG A 77 -13.46 -16.12 25.73
CA ARG A 77 -13.59 -15.59 24.37
C ARG A 77 -14.21 -16.59 23.39
N HIS A 78 -14.03 -17.89 23.60
CA HIS A 78 -14.46 -18.94 22.69
C HIS A 78 -15.83 -19.58 23.02
N HIS A 79 -16.54 -19.13 24.06
CA HIS A 79 -17.91 -19.59 24.34
C HIS A 79 -18.91 -18.99 23.32
N PRO A 80 -19.52 -19.80 22.43
CA PRO A 80 -20.53 -19.31 21.51
C PRO A 80 -21.90 -19.29 22.19
N SER A 81 -22.56 -18.13 22.18
CA SER A 81 -24.02 -18.07 22.32
C SER A 81 -24.66 -18.68 21.06
N ALA A 82 -25.09 -19.95 21.17
CA ALA A 82 -25.99 -20.71 20.29
C ALA A 82 -25.63 -20.80 18.78
N ALA A 83 -25.37 -22.03 18.33
CA ALA A 83 -25.05 -22.39 16.94
C ALA A 83 -26.26 -22.39 15.99
N PRO A 84 -26.07 -22.11 14.68
CA PRO A 84 -26.98 -22.54 13.61
C PRO A 84 -26.54 -23.90 13.00
N PRO A 85 -27.47 -24.64 12.33
CA PRO A 85 -27.27 -26.02 11.91
C PRO A 85 -26.39 -26.17 10.65
N PRO A 86 -25.83 -27.37 10.39
CA PRO A 86 -24.92 -27.60 9.28
C PRO A 86 -25.62 -27.61 7.91
N PRO A 87 -24.90 -27.28 6.81
CA PRO A 87 -25.46 -27.27 5.47
C PRO A 87 -25.70 -28.69 4.94
N ARG A 88 -26.81 -28.87 4.24
CA ARG A 88 -27.17 -30.11 3.54
C ARG A 88 -26.34 -30.25 2.26
N HIS A 89 -25.81 -31.45 2.02
CA HIS A 89 -25.18 -31.83 0.77
C HIS A 89 -26.18 -31.84 -0.40
N SER A 90 -25.78 -31.28 -1.54
CA SER A 90 -26.39 -31.53 -2.85
C SER A 90 -25.36 -32.21 -3.77
N PRO A 91 -25.78 -33.04 -4.74
CA PRO A 91 -24.89 -33.95 -5.46
C PRO A 91 -24.10 -33.26 -6.57
N ALA A 92 -22.98 -33.91 -6.92
CA ALA A 92 -21.95 -33.47 -7.86
C ALA A 92 -22.47 -32.98 -9.22
N ALA A 93 -22.03 -31.78 -9.61
CA ALA A 93 -22.15 -31.27 -10.96
C ALA A 93 -21.13 -31.96 -11.89
N ARG A 94 -21.59 -32.30 -13.10
CA ARG A 94 -20.78 -32.86 -14.19
C ARG A 94 -19.55 -32.00 -14.53
N PRO A 95 -18.46 -32.61 -15.03
CA PRO A 95 -17.30 -31.86 -15.50
C PRO A 95 -17.68 -31.01 -16.70
N GLN A 96 -17.45 -29.70 -16.59
CA GLN A 96 -17.48 -28.79 -17.73
C GLN A 96 -16.26 -29.07 -18.63
N PRO A 97 -16.38 -28.96 -19.97
CA PRO A 97 -15.24 -29.14 -20.86
C PRO A 97 -14.19 -28.05 -20.60
N ALA A 98 -12.92 -28.46 -20.56
CA ALA A 98 -11.78 -27.58 -20.42
C ALA A 98 -11.85 -26.41 -21.41
N VAL A 99 -11.82 -25.19 -20.88
CA VAL A 99 -11.61 -23.99 -21.69
C VAL A 99 -10.23 -24.12 -22.32
N ARG A 100 -10.20 -24.35 -23.64
CA ARG A 100 -8.97 -24.35 -24.42
C ARG A 100 -8.28 -22.99 -24.25
N PRO A 101 -6.96 -22.94 -24.03
CA PRO A 101 -6.26 -21.67 -24.01
C PRO A 101 -6.46 -21.00 -25.38
N ARG A 102 -7.04 -19.79 -25.38
CA ARG A 102 -7.08 -18.94 -26.56
C ARG A 102 -5.64 -18.53 -26.86
N GLN A 103 -4.98 -19.29 -27.73
CA GLN A 103 -3.87 -18.76 -28.52
C GLN A 103 -4.46 -17.74 -29.49
N GLU A 104 -4.39 -16.47 -29.12
CA GLU A 104 -4.21 -15.40 -30.09
C GLU A 104 -3.06 -14.54 -29.57
N LEU A 105 -1.89 -14.68 -30.18
CA LEU A 105 -0.92 -13.58 -30.23
C LEU A 105 -1.63 -12.41 -30.92
N ARG A 106 -2.32 -11.56 -30.16
CA ARG A 106 -2.66 -10.24 -30.66
C ARG A 106 -1.47 -9.35 -30.38
N GLY A 107 -0.82 -8.95 -31.47
CA GLY A 107 0.17 -7.88 -31.45
C GLY A 107 -0.40 -6.57 -30.86
N PRO A 108 0.47 -5.59 -30.63
CA PRO A 108 0.24 -4.42 -29.78
C PRO A 108 -0.87 -3.52 -30.32
N GLN A 109 -2.11 -3.68 -29.83
CA GLN A 109 -3.23 -2.80 -30.19
C GLN A 109 -4.13 -2.59 -28.96
N THR A 110 -3.74 -1.65 -28.09
CA THR A 110 -4.69 -1.09 -27.12
C THR A 110 -4.97 0.36 -27.52
N MET A 111 -6.25 0.66 -27.75
CA MET A 111 -6.73 2.01 -28.05
C MET A 111 -6.76 2.80 -26.75
N LEU A 112 -5.81 3.71 -26.54
CA LEU A 112 -5.96 4.78 -25.56
C LEU A 112 -6.62 5.94 -26.27
N ASN A 113 -7.76 6.37 -25.76
CA ASN A 113 -8.47 7.49 -26.33
C ASN A 113 -7.75 8.78 -25.91
N VAL A 114 -7.45 9.60 -26.91
CA VAL A 114 -6.98 10.97 -26.77
C VAL A 114 -7.73 11.70 -27.88
N THR A 115 -8.99 12.08 -27.63
CA THR A 115 -9.77 12.76 -28.66
C THR A 115 -9.52 14.27 -28.61
N ARG A 116 -9.35 14.92 -29.76
CA ARG A 116 -9.82 16.31 -29.96
C ARG A 116 -10.84 16.28 -31.09
N PHE A 117 -11.81 17.19 -31.05
CA PHE A 117 -12.72 17.43 -32.17
C PHE A 117 -11.95 17.37 -33.50
N SER A 118 -12.38 16.48 -34.40
CA SER A 118 -11.85 16.25 -35.75
C SER A 118 -10.42 15.66 -35.92
N HIS A 119 -9.82 15.03 -34.89
CA HIS A 119 -8.54 14.31 -35.06
C HIS A 119 -8.69 12.77 -34.94
N PRO A 120 -7.98 11.98 -35.77
CA PRO A 120 -8.09 10.51 -35.79
C PRO A 120 -7.52 9.85 -34.52
N LYS A 121 -8.00 8.64 -34.21
CA LYS A 121 -7.54 7.81 -33.08
C LYS A 121 -6.05 7.50 -33.21
N ILE A 122 -5.27 7.75 -32.16
CA ILE A 122 -3.86 7.36 -32.11
C ILE A 122 -3.76 5.90 -31.66
N MET A 123 -3.10 5.07 -32.46
CA MET A 123 -2.78 3.70 -32.06
C MET A 123 -1.49 3.71 -31.26
N VAL A 124 -1.57 3.36 -29.98
CA VAL A 124 -0.41 3.26 -29.10
C VAL A 124 -0.04 1.79 -29.00
N PRO A 125 1.20 1.40 -29.37
CA PRO A 125 1.63 0.03 -29.23
C PRO A 125 1.77 -0.34 -27.74
N ALA A 126 1.62 -1.62 -27.41
CA ALA A 126 2.03 -2.12 -26.10
C ALA A 126 3.53 -1.86 -25.90
N ILE A 127 3.86 -1.37 -24.72
CA ILE A 127 5.20 -0.92 -24.34
C ILE A 127 5.94 -2.00 -23.58
N HIS A 128 7.27 -1.95 -23.57
CA HIS A 128 8.07 -2.74 -22.64
C HIS A 128 8.41 -1.91 -21.42
N LEU A 129 8.43 -2.54 -20.25
CA LEU A 129 8.93 -1.90 -19.04
C LEU A 129 10.37 -2.30 -18.76
N LEU A 130 11.23 -1.32 -18.50
CA LEU A 130 12.52 -1.54 -17.90
C LEU A 130 12.33 -1.72 -16.40
N VAL A 131 13.00 -2.73 -15.85
CA VAL A 131 13.01 -3.06 -14.42
C VAL A 131 14.45 -2.90 -13.94
N ASP A 132 14.66 -2.15 -12.85
CA ASP A 132 15.99 -1.96 -12.28
C ASP A 132 16.61 -3.30 -11.82
N VAL A 133 17.93 -3.41 -11.91
CA VAL A 133 18.66 -4.62 -11.49
C VAL A 133 18.61 -4.84 -9.98
N HIS A 134 18.37 -3.79 -9.19
CA HIS A 134 18.30 -3.86 -7.74
C HIS A 134 16.88 -4.14 -7.23
N GLU A 135 15.86 -4.14 -8.10
CA GLU A 135 14.50 -4.54 -7.73
C GLU A 135 14.45 -6.07 -7.53
N THR A 136 14.36 -6.48 -6.27
CA THR A 136 14.43 -7.89 -5.86
C THR A 136 13.11 -8.63 -6.01
N GLN A 137 11.99 -7.92 -6.05
CA GLN A 137 10.66 -8.50 -6.22
C GLN A 137 9.89 -7.71 -7.28
N PRO A 138 10.28 -7.81 -8.56
CA PRO A 138 9.66 -7.06 -9.62
C PRO A 138 8.22 -7.51 -9.88
N TYR A 139 7.41 -6.62 -10.42
CA TYR A 139 6.09 -6.96 -10.95
C TYR A 139 6.19 -7.85 -12.19
N ASP A 140 5.18 -8.69 -12.41
CA ASP A 140 5.17 -9.68 -13.49
C ASP A 140 4.61 -9.12 -14.80
N PHE A 141 3.71 -8.15 -14.72
CA PHE A 141 2.91 -7.54 -15.79
C PHE A 141 2.21 -8.55 -16.72
N LYS A 142 1.92 -9.75 -16.21
CA LYS A 142 1.35 -10.84 -17.01
C LYS A 142 -0.13 -10.60 -17.29
N GLY A 143 -0.53 -10.74 -18.56
CA GLY A 143 -1.92 -10.61 -18.98
C GLY A 143 -2.40 -9.16 -19.16
N LEU A 144 -1.54 -8.17 -18.93
CA LEU A 144 -1.85 -6.76 -19.15
C LEU A 144 -1.63 -6.41 -20.63
N ILE A 145 -2.73 -6.21 -21.37
CA ILE A 145 -2.72 -5.97 -22.83
C ILE A 145 -1.88 -4.76 -23.30
N ARG A 146 -1.58 -3.84 -22.38
CA ARG A 146 -0.80 -2.62 -22.64
C ARG A 146 0.71 -2.83 -22.48
N ILE A 147 1.13 -3.95 -21.86
CA ILE A 147 2.53 -4.26 -21.58
C ILE A 147 2.95 -5.45 -22.45
N ALA A 148 3.89 -5.21 -23.36
CA ALA A 148 4.43 -6.23 -24.24
C ALA A 148 5.39 -7.19 -23.51
N GLY A 149 6.01 -6.72 -22.43
CA GLY A 149 6.89 -7.50 -21.56
C GLY A 149 7.82 -6.62 -20.73
N THR A 150 8.74 -7.24 -20.00
CA THR A 150 9.74 -6.55 -19.17
C THR A 150 11.16 -6.85 -19.64
N ARG A 151 12.08 -5.92 -19.35
CA ARG A 151 13.52 -6.09 -19.55
C ARG A 151 14.26 -5.58 -18.33
N THR A 152 15.17 -6.38 -17.79
CA THR A 152 16.00 -5.96 -16.67
C THR A 152 17.18 -5.12 -17.17
N GLN A 153 17.39 -3.95 -16.56
CA GLN A 153 18.48 -3.03 -16.90
C GLN A 153 18.81 -2.15 -15.69
N ALA A 154 20.08 -1.82 -15.47
CA ALA A 154 20.45 -0.84 -14.46
C ALA A 154 19.92 0.55 -14.81
N LEU A 155 19.11 1.11 -13.92
CA LEU A 155 18.50 2.41 -14.04
C LEU A 155 19.25 3.42 -13.16
N PRO A 156 19.43 4.68 -13.63
CA PRO A 156 20.08 5.70 -12.81
C PRO A 156 19.22 6.15 -11.61
N ALA A 157 17.89 5.93 -11.71
CA ALA A 157 16.89 6.31 -10.72
C ALA A 157 15.61 5.51 -10.94
N GLY A 158 14.91 5.16 -9.87
CA GLY A 158 13.63 4.45 -9.92
C GLY A 158 13.77 2.96 -10.27
N ASP A 159 12.71 2.21 -9.96
CA ASP A 159 12.62 0.77 -10.19
C ASP A 159 12.04 0.43 -11.56
N TYR A 160 11.17 1.29 -12.12
CA TYR A 160 10.53 1.04 -13.42
C TYR A 160 10.63 2.24 -14.36
N ALA A 161 10.76 1.95 -15.66
CA ALA A 161 10.65 2.91 -16.75
C ALA A 161 10.00 2.31 -17.99
N ILE A 162 9.63 3.19 -18.93
CA ILE A 162 9.22 2.80 -20.28
C ILE A 162 10.48 2.53 -21.11
N ALA A 163 10.61 1.37 -21.74
CA ALA A 163 11.79 1.03 -22.52
C ALA A 163 11.92 1.85 -23.81
N GLU A 164 10.78 2.20 -24.41
CA GLU A 164 10.70 3.00 -25.63
C GLU A 164 11.02 4.49 -25.41
N ALA A 165 10.90 4.98 -24.17
CA ALA A 165 11.23 6.35 -23.77
C ALA A 165 11.66 6.41 -22.29
N PRO A 166 12.86 5.93 -21.92
CA PRO A 166 13.31 5.85 -20.52
C PRO A 166 13.48 7.19 -19.80
N GLU A 167 13.55 8.28 -20.56
CA GLU A 167 13.78 9.64 -20.10
C GLU A 167 12.50 10.37 -19.68
N ILE A 168 11.31 9.90 -20.10
CA ILE A 168 10.06 10.61 -19.84
C ILE A 168 9.35 10.15 -18.56
N PHE A 169 9.56 8.90 -18.15
CA PHE A 169 8.75 8.23 -17.12
C PHE A 169 9.59 7.40 -16.16
N ARG A 170 9.35 7.57 -14.85
CA ARG A 170 9.91 6.74 -13.78
C ARG A 170 8.92 6.44 -12.68
N VAL A 171 9.03 5.23 -12.15
CA VAL A 171 8.38 4.81 -10.91
C VAL A 171 9.45 4.39 -9.91
N GLU A 172 9.40 5.00 -8.73
CA GLU A 172 9.99 4.50 -7.50
C GLU A 172 8.91 3.72 -6.76
N ARG A 173 9.17 2.46 -6.43
CA ARG A 173 8.27 1.60 -5.68
C ARG A 173 8.72 1.57 -4.22
N ARG A 174 7.76 1.66 -3.30
CA ARG A 174 8.02 1.52 -1.87
C ARG A 174 6.92 0.72 -1.21
N ARG A 175 7.26 -0.23 -0.35
CA ARG A 175 6.25 -0.94 0.43
C ARG A 175 5.76 -0.07 1.58
N ALA A 176 4.50 -0.22 1.96
CA ALA A 176 3.92 0.48 3.10
C ALA A 176 4.70 0.19 4.40
N GLU A 177 5.24 -1.01 4.57
CA GLU A 177 6.06 -1.41 5.73
C GLU A 177 7.39 -0.64 5.81
N GLU A 178 8.08 -0.50 4.69
CA GLU A 178 9.30 0.29 4.57
C GLU A 178 9.00 1.78 4.83
N PHE A 179 7.87 2.25 4.32
CA PHE A 179 7.42 3.62 4.53
C PHE A 179 7.05 3.92 6.00
N ASN A 180 6.41 2.98 6.68
CA ASN A 180 6.14 3.08 8.12
C ASN A 180 7.45 3.17 8.93
N THR A 181 8.50 2.46 8.50
CA THR A 181 9.82 2.52 9.13
C THR A 181 10.49 3.89 8.96
N ILE A 182 10.35 4.51 7.77
CA ILE A 182 10.81 5.88 7.52
C ILE A 182 10.10 6.88 8.44
N PHE A 183 8.81 6.67 8.69
CA PHE A 183 8.04 7.56 9.55
C PHE A 183 8.30 7.32 11.04
N SER A 184 8.52 6.07 11.45
CA SER A 184 8.73 5.69 12.85
C SER A 184 10.11 6.06 13.39
N ASN A 185 11.14 6.08 12.53
CA ASN A 185 12.46 6.64 12.86
C ASN A 185 12.88 7.77 11.90
N PRO A 186 12.33 8.99 12.09
CA PRO A 186 12.56 10.13 11.20
C PRO A 186 14.02 10.56 11.03
N SER A 187 14.78 10.52 12.11
CA SER A 187 16.10 11.16 12.19
C SER A 187 17.13 10.47 11.29
N ASP A 188 17.04 9.15 11.18
CA ASP A 188 18.01 8.35 10.43
C ASP A 188 17.50 8.02 9.03
N ASN A 189 16.21 7.69 8.88
CA ASN A 189 15.68 7.10 7.65
C ASN A 189 15.18 8.15 6.65
N ARG A 190 14.62 9.28 7.10
CA ARG A 190 14.11 10.31 6.16
C ARG A 190 15.22 10.92 5.32
N PRO A 191 16.41 11.30 5.84
CA PRO A 191 17.46 11.86 5.01
C PRO A 191 17.92 10.93 3.89
N GLN A 192 17.98 9.62 4.16
CA GLN A 192 18.31 8.63 3.14
C GLN A 192 17.22 8.54 2.08
N PHE A 193 15.96 8.37 2.50
CA PHE A 193 14.83 8.31 1.59
C PHE A 193 14.75 9.56 0.69
N LEU A 194 14.96 10.75 1.24
CA LEU A 194 14.93 11.99 0.46
C LEU A 194 16.06 12.05 -0.60
N ARG A 195 17.25 11.50 -0.30
CA ARG A 195 18.35 11.39 -1.28
C ARG A 195 18.04 10.40 -2.40
N GLU A 196 17.33 9.31 -2.10
CA GLU A 196 16.90 8.33 -3.11
C GLU A 196 15.95 8.96 -4.14
N LEU A 197 15.16 9.97 -3.74
CA LEU A 197 14.25 10.69 -4.64
C LEU A 197 14.92 11.80 -5.47
N GLU A 198 16.12 12.27 -5.10
CA GLU A 198 16.79 13.38 -5.80
C GLU A 198 17.04 13.07 -7.30
N PRO A 199 17.58 11.88 -7.67
CA PRO A 199 17.80 11.54 -9.07
C PRO A 199 16.54 11.53 -9.95
N LEU A 200 15.36 11.24 -9.37
CA LEU A 200 14.08 11.24 -10.08
C LEU A 200 13.69 12.65 -10.58
N CYS A 201 14.30 13.70 -10.03
CA CYS A 201 13.97 15.08 -10.40
C CYS A 201 14.30 15.43 -11.86
N ALA A 202 15.21 14.68 -12.47
CA ALA A 202 15.58 14.83 -13.88
C ALA A 202 14.47 14.34 -14.84
N ILE A 203 13.51 13.57 -14.35
CA ILE A 203 12.52 12.89 -15.19
C ILE A 203 11.19 13.66 -15.17
N PRO A 204 10.58 13.97 -16.33
CA PRO A 204 9.33 14.73 -16.40
C PRO A 204 8.18 14.08 -15.64
N HIS A 205 7.93 12.79 -15.85
CA HIS A 205 6.85 12.05 -15.21
C HIS A 205 7.42 11.08 -14.19
N ARG A 206 7.42 11.50 -12.92
CA ARG A 206 8.03 10.77 -11.81
C ARG A 206 6.96 10.39 -10.79
N PHE A 207 6.95 9.13 -10.39
CA PHE A 207 5.94 8.57 -9.50
C PHE A 207 6.58 7.86 -8.32
N LEU A 208 5.99 8.02 -7.15
CA LEU A 208 6.26 7.19 -5.99
C LEU A 208 5.03 6.31 -5.76
N VAL A 209 5.16 5.02 -6.04
CA VAL A 209 4.09 4.03 -5.82
C VAL A 209 4.29 3.41 -4.45
N ILE A 210 3.33 3.65 -3.55
CA ILE A 210 3.31 3.06 -2.22
C ILE A 210 2.40 1.83 -2.26
N GLU A 211 3.01 0.65 -2.21
CA GLU A 211 2.35 -0.65 -2.27
C GLU A 211 1.96 -1.13 -0.86
N GLY A 212 0.69 -1.46 -0.70
CA GLY A 212 0.13 -2.07 0.49
C GLY A 212 -0.63 -1.08 1.36
N ALA A 213 -1.42 -1.64 2.28
CA ALA A 213 -2.16 -0.85 3.24
C ALA A 213 -1.19 -0.07 4.14
N ILE A 214 -1.16 1.25 3.98
CA ILE A 214 -0.57 2.12 4.99
C ILE A 214 -1.39 1.91 6.26
N GLN A 215 -0.83 1.16 7.21
CA GLN A 215 -1.48 0.87 8.48
C GLN A 215 -1.60 2.18 9.27
N VAL A 216 -2.68 2.89 9.02
CA VAL A 216 -3.19 3.91 9.92
C VAL A 216 -3.66 3.15 11.14
N ASN A 217 -2.89 3.21 12.21
CA ASN A 217 -3.19 2.54 13.45
C ASN A 217 -4.70 2.72 13.76
N ARG A 218 -5.46 1.61 13.84
CA ARG A 218 -6.93 1.58 14.03
C ARG A 218 -7.35 2.07 15.42
N GLY A 219 -6.54 2.91 16.07
CA GLY A 219 -6.93 3.69 17.22
C GLY A 219 -7.92 4.76 16.82
N GLY A 220 -9.21 4.46 16.89
CA GLY A 220 -10.25 5.47 16.74
C GLY A 220 -9.99 6.65 17.67
N GLY A 221 -9.78 7.84 17.11
CA GLY A 221 -9.55 9.07 17.86
C GLY A 221 -8.59 10.06 17.19
N ARG A 222 -8.47 11.26 17.78
CA ARG A 222 -7.68 12.38 17.24
C ARG A 222 -6.19 12.06 17.09
N LEU A 223 -5.60 11.15 17.88
CA LEU A 223 -4.17 10.79 17.77
C LEU A 223 -3.84 9.94 16.53
N GLY A 224 -4.67 8.95 16.19
CA GLY A 224 -4.51 8.22 14.92
C GLY A 224 -4.69 9.14 13.72
N GLN A 225 -5.56 10.14 13.86
CA GLN A 225 -5.70 11.23 12.88
C GLN A 225 -4.46 12.13 12.83
N TYR A 226 -3.81 12.49 13.95
CA TYR A 226 -2.57 13.29 13.94
C TYR A 226 -1.40 12.55 13.28
N HIS A 227 -1.23 11.25 13.53
CA HIS A 227 -0.20 10.46 12.87
C HIS A 227 -0.47 10.31 11.37
N ARG A 228 -1.74 10.08 10.99
CA ARG A 228 -2.16 10.08 9.59
C ARG A 228 -1.89 11.43 8.93
N ASN A 229 -2.29 12.52 9.57
CA ASN A 229 -2.10 13.86 9.04
C ASN A 229 -0.61 14.16 8.91
N GLY A 230 0.22 13.85 9.90
CA GLY A 230 1.67 14.04 9.79
C GLY A 230 2.32 13.22 8.66
N LEU A 231 1.81 12.03 8.36
CA LEU A 231 2.25 11.23 7.22
C LEU A 231 1.83 11.86 5.89
N ILE A 232 0.58 12.29 5.79
CA ILE A 232 0.04 12.96 4.60
C ILE A 232 0.76 14.29 4.38
N ASP A 233 0.94 15.11 5.42
CA ASP A 233 1.68 16.38 5.36
C ASP A 233 3.14 16.16 4.90
N PHE A 234 3.76 15.05 5.34
CA PHE A 234 5.09 14.66 4.87
C PHE A 234 5.10 14.25 3.40
N LEU A 235 4.14 13.43 2.97
CA LEU A 235 3.96 13.04 1.57
C LEU A 235 3.68 14.26 0.68
N ASP A 236 2.82 15.18 1.12
CA ASP A 236 2.53 16.44 0.43
C ASP A 236 3.79 17.31 0.33
N SER A 237 4.61 17.34 1.38
CA SER A 237 5.91 18.03 1.36
C SER A 237 6.88 17.39 0.36
N VAL A 238 6.87 16.06 0.23
CA VAL A 238 7.66 15.34 -0.78
C VAL A 238 7.17 15.67 -2.18
N THR A 239 5.86 15.64 -2.43
CA THR A 239 5.27 16.06 -3.71
C THR A 239 5.64 17.51 -4.05
N ALA A 240 5.53 18.43 -3.09
CA ALA A 240 5.84 19.84 -3.31
C ALA A 240 7.33 20.07 -3.61
N ARG A 241 8.24 19.39 -2.90
CA ARG A 241 9.69 19.57 -3.06
C ARG A 241 10.22 18.92 -4.33
N PHE A 242 9.81 17.68 -4.61
CA PHE A 242 10.40 16.88 -5.69
C PHE A 242 9.54 16.85 -6.96
N GLY A 243 8.32 17.40 -6.93
CA GLY A 243 7.38 17.30 -8.06
C GLY A 243 6.98 15.85 -8.36
N ILE A 244 7.03 14.97 -7.36
CA ILE A 244 6.72 13.55 -7.51
C ILE A 244 5.25 13.27 -7.22
N GLN A 245 4.61 12.51 -8.12
CA GLN A 245 3.22 12.11 -7.95
C GLN A 245 3.15 10.85 -7.10
N ILE A 246 2.40 10.92 -6.00
CA ILE A 246 2.31 9.82 -5.05
C ILE A 246 1.07 9.00 -5.38
N VAL A 247 1.28 7.71 -5.56
CA VAL A 247 0.25 6.75 -5.98
C VAL A 247 0.14 5.70 -4.90
N HIS A 248 -1.00 5.69 -4.21
CA HIS A 248 -1.32 4.66 -3.23
C HIS A 248 -1.97 3.46 -3.91
N ALA A 249 -1.48 2.27 -3.60
CA ALA A 249 -2.06 1.02 -4.04
C ALA A 249 -2.31 0.10 -2.84
N GLU A 250 -3.52 -0.45 -2.73
CA GLU A 250 -3.90 -1.23 -1.54
C GLU A 250 -3.25 -2.62 -1.50
N SER A 251 -2.91 -3.16 -2.67
CA SER A 251 -2.29 -4.46 -2.86
C SER A 251 -1.19 -4.40 -3.91
N ARG A 252 -0.39 -5.47 -3.98
CA ARG A 252 0.61 -5.68 -5.03
C ARG A 252 -0.01 -5.63 -6.42
N ASP A 253 -1.13 -6.32 -6.61
CA ASP A 253 -1.81 -6.42 -7.91
C ASP A 253 -2.36 -5.05 -8.37
N ASP A 254 -2.93 -4.25 -7.45
CA ASP A 254 -3.36 -2.87 -7.73
C ASP A 254 -2.16 -1.98 -8.07
N ALA A 255 -1.03 -2.15 -7.37
CA ALA A 255 0.19 -1.40 -7.65
C ALA A 255 0.75 -1.71 -9.05
N GLU A 256 0.78 -3.00 -9.41
CA GLU A 256 1.20 -3.48 -10.73
C GLU A 256 0.31 -2.92 -11.85
N GLU A 257 -1.01 -2.98 -11.69
CA GLU A 257 -1.96 -2.44 -12.67
C GLU A 257 -1.83 -0.92 -12.81
N ARG A 258 -1.67 -0.20 -11.69
CA ARG A 258 -1.45 1.25 -11.70
C ARG A 258 -0.18 1.64 -12.42
N VAL A 259 0.94 0.95 -12.17
CA VAL A 259 2.22 1.19 -12.87
C VAL A 259 2.06 0.97 -14.36
N ALA A 260 1.43 -0.13 -14.78
CA ALA A 260 1.18 -0.42 -16.18
C ALA A 260 0.30 0.65 -16.86
N ASN A 261 -0.76 1.08 -16.19
CA ASN A 261 -1.68 2.08 -16.73
C ASN A 261 -1.02 3.46 -16.86
N LEU A 262 -0.29 3.89 -15.83
CA LEU A 262 0.47 5.15 -15.85
C LEU A 262 1.50 5.14 -16.98
N ALA A 263 2.31 4.09 -17.09
CA ALA A 263 3.31 3.98 -18.14
C ALA A 263 2.68 4.07 -19.54
N ALA A 264 1.57 3.33 -19.77
CA ALA A 264 0.88 3.34 -21.05
C ALA A 264 0.26 4.70 -21.40
N ILE A 265 -0.41 5.36 -20.45
CA ILE A 265 -1.02 6.68 -20.65
C ILE A 265 0.06 7.74 -20.92
N HIS A 266 1.15 7.75 -20.15
CA HIS A 266 2.22 8.72 -20.35
C HIS A 266 2.94 8.51 -21.68
N TYR A 267 3.15 7.26 -22.10
CA TYR A 267 3.68 6.96 -23.43
C TYR A 267 2.74 7.40 -24.55
N ALA A 268 1.44 7.18 -24.39
CA ALA A 268 0.43 7.58 -25.36
C ALA A 268 0.46 9.09 -25.62
N TYR A 269 0.48 9.89 -24.55
CA TYR A 269 0.57 11.34 -24.67
C TYR A 269 1.92 11.80 -25.25
N TYR A 270 3.02 11.13 -24.88
CA TYR A 270 4.32 11.42 -25.48
C TYR A 270 4.30 11.22 -27.00
N LEU A 271 3.76 10.09 -27.48
CA LEU A 271 3.60 9.85 -28.92
C LEU A 271 2.69 10.88 -29.59
N ALA A 272 1.60 11.27 -28.92
CA ALA A 272 0.70 12.30 -29.43
C ALA A 272 1.40 13.66 -29.59
N GLU A 273 2.23 14.05 -28.61
CA GLU A 273 3.01 15.29 -28.66
C GLU A 273 4.03 15.29 -29.79
N GLN A 274 4.73 14.17 -30.00
CA GLN A 274 5.68 14.01 -31.12
C GLN A 274 4.98 14.11 -32.49
N GLN A 275 3.71 13.75 -32.56
CA GLN A 275 2.88 13.88 -33.77
C GLN A 275 2.20 15.26 -33.90
N GLY A 276 2.49 16.20 -32.99
CA GLY A 276 1.93 17.54 -32.99
C GLY A 276 0.47 17.63 -32.51
N LEU A 277 -0.07 16.57 -31.90
CA LEU A 277 -1.47 16.48 -31.46
C LEU A 277 -1.70 17.08 -30.06
N GLY A 278 -0.62 17.27 -29.28
CA GLY A 278 -0.64 17.89 -27.95
C GLY A 278 -1.30 17.02 -26.86
N ARG A 279 -1.51 17.60 -25.67
CA ARG A 279 -2.20 16.95 -24.53
C ARG A 279 -3.67 17.39 -24.47
N CYS A 280 -4.61 16.46 -24.42
CA CYS A 280 -6.04 16.73 -24.22
C CYS A 280 -6.73 15.54 -23.56
N LEU A 281 -7.61 15.86 -22.61
CA LEU A 281 -8.46 14.89 -21.92
C LEU A 281 -9.89 15.04 -22.46
N THR A 282 -10.54 13.94 -22.82
CA THR A 282 -11.95 13.91 -23.22
C THR A 282 -12.76 12.93 -22.40
N GLU A 283 -14.08 13.13 -22.38
CA GLU A 283 -15.03 12.33 -21.59
C GLU A 283 -15.02 10.82 -21.92
N ASN A 284 -14.47 10.43 -23.07
CA ASN A 284 -14.35 9.05 -23.51
C ASN A 284 -12.97 8.42 -23.19
N ASP A 285 -12.11 9.07 -22.41
CA ASP A 285 -10.76 8.60 -22.06
C ASP A 285 -10.71 7.79 -20.74
N ALA A 286 -11.86 7.26 -20.30
CA ALA A 286 -12.02 6.41 -19.11
C ALA A 286 -11.75 4.93 -19.38
#